data_AF-A0A660TLW8-F1
#
_entry.id   AF-A0A660TLW8-F1
#
_cell.length_a   1.000
_cell.length_b   1.000
_cell.length_c   1.000
_cell.angle_alpha   90.00
_cell.angle_beta   90.00
_cell.angle_gamma   90.00
#
_symmetry.space_group_name_H-M   'P 1'
#
loop_
_entity.id
_entity.type
_entity.pdbx_description
1 polymer ?
#
loop_
_entity_poly.entity_id
_entity_poly.type
_entity_poly.pdbx_seq_one_letter_code
_entity_poly.pdbx_strand_id
1 'polypeptide(L)'
;MTGYKYIIYNRKTDSNGYADLKIDKVYEVSDRNLVEARLDFSSEIRKLSSIPSKYRVKVSQFRTLANSMKRVFIFKSDTKARYVKTAIYIIQVDKDNTLFSKPVVAPEIYSVLYQKRFNVKLLDIPPSTIFGKNKDFIWGELVKASGKSVKRILFGYVKIISYEEISGFYVTQAIIDVNLYDKESSNIIFSWKFERSGTGSTREEAKVSVFTEIGRSLGEVVSRTMP
;
A
#
# COMPACT_ATOMS: atom_id res chain seq x y z
N MET A 1 1.54 -13.92 0.86
CA MET A 1 1.28 -13.66 2.29
C MET A 1 1.19 -12.16 2.52
N THR A 2 -0.02 -11.63 2.71
CA THR A 2 -0.26 -10.23 3.09
C THR A 2 0.16 -10.07 4.55
N GLY A 3 1.33 -9.48 4.78
CA GLY A 3 1.80 -9.18 6.13
C GLY A 3 0.92 -8.12 6.76
N TYR A 4 0.18 -8.48 7.79
CA TYR A 4 -0.51 -7.51 8.63
C TYR A 4 0.54 -6.56 9.22
N LYS A 5 0.37 -5.25 9.00
CA LYS A 5 1.24 -4.24 9.60
C LYS A 5 0.76 -3.99 11.03
N TYR A 6 1.40 -4.64 12.00
CA TYR A 6 1.12 -4.41 13.41
C TYR A 6 1.82 -3.15 13.89
N ILE A 7 1.08 -2.28 14.59
CA ILE A 7 1.65 -1.19 15.38
C ILE A 7 1.38 -1.54 16.85
N ILE A 8 2.45 -1.67 17.63
CA ILE A 8 2.35 -2.02 19.05
C ILE A 8 2.37 -0.74 19.87
N TYR A 9 1.35 -0.55 20.70
CA TYR A 9 1.29 0.54 21.66
C TYR A 9 1.39 -0.01 23.07
N ASN A 10 2.36 0.47 23.84
CA ASN A 10 2.45 0.19 25.27
C ASN A 10 1.81 1.35 26.03
N ARG A 11 0.78 1.05 26.82
CA ARG A 11 0.07 2.03 27.67
C ARG A 11 0.06 1.52 29.10
N LYS A 12 0.36 2.41 30.05
CA LYS A 12 0.17 2.13 31.47
C LYS A 12 -1.30 2.33 31.80
N THR A 13 -1.84 1.45 32.63
CA THR A 13 -3.17 1.64 33.20
C THR A 13 -3.12 2.69 34.32
N ASP A 14 -4.22 3.40 34.53
CA ASP A 14 -4.43 4.25 35.70
C ASP A 14 -4.71 3.41 36.98
N SER A 15 -5.00 4.09 38.09
CA SER A 15 -5.32 3.46 39.38
C SER A 15 -6.61 2.63 39.36
N ASN A 16 -7.46 2.82 38.35
CA ASN A 16 -8.72 2.10 38.17
C ASN A 16 -8.60 0.98 37.12
N GLY A 17 -7.42 0.77 36.54
CA GLY A 17 -7.17 -0.27 35.54
C GLY A 17 -7.53 0.12 34.10
N TYR A 18 -7.79 1.40 33.83
CA TYR A 18 -8.11 1.89 32.48
C TYR A 18 -6.86 2.37 31.76
N ALA A 19 -6.82 2.17 30.44
CA ALA A 19 -5.79 2.72 29.57
C ALA A 19 -6.43 3.30 28.32
N ASP A 20 -6.12 4.56 28.03
CA ASP A 20 -6.60 5.22 26.83
C ASP A 20 -5.63 5.03 25.65
N LEU A 21 -6.20 4.67 24.51
CA LEU A 21 -5.50 4.59 23.24
C LEU A 21 -6.17 5.52 22.23
N LYS A 22 -5.46 6.58 21.86
CA LYS A 22 -5.84 7.43 20.74
C LYS A 22 -5.10 6.99 19.49
N ILE A 23 -5.85 6.67 18.43
CA ILE A 23 -5.31 6.32 17.11
C ILE A 23 -5.57 7.49 16.17
N ASP A 24 -4.62 8.41 16.09
CA ASP A 24 -4.76 9.64 15.29
C ASP A 24 -4.53 9.41 13.79
N LYS A 25 -3.98 8.25 13.39
CA LYS A 25 -3.68 7.93 12.00
C LYS A 25 -4.02 6.47 11.71
N VAL A 26 -5.05 6.27 10.90
CA VAL A 26 -5.35 4.97 10.30
C VAL A 26 -4.76 4.97 8.90
N TYR A 27 -3.70 4.21 8.71
CA TYR A 27 -2.90 4.24 7.49
C TYR A 27 -3.47 3.39 6.37
N GLU A 28 -4.61 2.73 6.57
CA GLU A 28 -5.18 1.84 5.56
C GLU A 28 -6.70 2.01 5.47
N VAL A 29 -7.16 2.28 4.25
CA VAL A 29 -8.58 2.24 3.95
C VAL A 29 -8.97 0.77 3.83
N SER A 30 -9.75 0.30 4.79
CA SER A 30 -10.13 -1.09 4.94
C SER A 30 -11.48 -1.18 5.62
N ASP A 31 -12.30 -2.10 5.14
CA ASP A 31 -13.60 -2.39 5.75
C ASP A 31 -13.46 -3.17 7.06
N ARG A 32 -12.24 -3.65 7.36
CA ARG A 32 -11.94 -4.45 8.54
C ARG A 32 -10.54 -4.15 9.05
N ASN A 33 -10.41 -3.06 9.79
CA ASN A 33 -9.25 -2.82 10.65
C ASN A 33 -9.48 -3.45 12.02
N LEU A 34 -8.38 -3.82 12.68
CA LEU A 34 -8.43 -4.64 13.89
C LEU A 34 -7.44 -4.08 14.91
N VAL A 35 -7.96 -3.71 16.08
CA VAL A 35 -7.15 -3.31 17.24
C VAL A 35 -7.29 -4.42 18.27
N GLU A 36 -6.17 -5.05 18.59
CA GLU A 36 -6.07 -6.04 19.65
C GLU A 36 -5.46 -5.39 20.89
N ALA A 37 -6.23 -5.33 21.97
CA ALA A 37 -5.76 -4.90 23.28
C ALA A 37 -5.57 -6.13 24.18
N ARG A 38 -4.44 -6.16 24.89
CA ARG A 38 -4.10 -7.18 25.88
C ARG A 38 -3.50 -6.52 27.11
N LEU A 39 -3.79 -7.05 28.28
CA LEU A 39 -3.10 -6.66 29.51
C LEU A 39 -1.81 -7.49 29.64
N ASP A 40 -0.68 -6.83 29.90
CA ASP A 40 0.60 -7.48 30.11
C ASP A 40 0.94 -7.51 31.61
N PHE A 41 0.77 -8.68 32.23
CA PHE A 41 1.13 -8.94 33.62
C PHE A 41 2.48 -9.69 33.76
N SER A 42 3.29 -9.71 32.70
CA SER A 42 4.53 -10.51 32.68
C SER A 42 5.54 -10.06 33.75
N SER A 43 5.51 -8.79 34.14
CA SER A 43 6.41 -8.25 35.16
C SER A 43 6.02 -8.68 36.57
N GLU A 44 4.71 -8.71 36.85
CA GLU A 44 4.09 -9.11 38.11
C GLU A 44 4.21 -10.62 38.29
N ILE A 45 3.92 -11.39 37.23
CA ILE A 45 4.07 -12.84 37.22
C ILE A 45 5.54 -13.25 37.44
N ARG A 46 6.52 -12.48 36.92
CA ARG A 46 7.94 -12.74 37.15
C ARG A 46 8.31 -12.61 38.64
N LYS A 47 7.70 -11.68 39.37
CA LYS A 47 7.89 -11.55 40.83
C LYS A 47 7.37 -12.76 41.61
N LEU A 48 6.46 -13.53 41.02
CA LEU A 48 5.90 -14.75 41.61
C LEU A 48 6.69 -16.03 41.26
N SER A 49 7.86 -15.91 40.62
CA SER A 49 8.68 -17.06 40.22
C SER A 49 9.34 -17.81 41.39
N SER A 50 9.53 -17.14 42.54
CA SER A 50 10.18 -17.66 43.75
C SER A 50 9.23 -18.19 44.82
N ILE A 51 7.93 -18.30 44.53
CA ILE A 51 6.94 -18.75 45.53
C ILE A 51 7.06 -20.25 45.84
N PRO A 52 6.63 -20.68 47.05
CA PRO A 52 6.56 -22.09 47.42
C PRO A 52 5.78 -22.95 46.41
N SER A 53 6.25 -24.19 46.20
CA SER A 53 5.70 -25.16 45.24
C SER A 53 4.19 -25.33 45.32
N LYS A 54 3.61 -25.29 46.53
CA LYS A 54 2.16 -25.39 46.79
C LYS A 54 1.31 -24.32 46.07
N TYR A 55 1.90 -23.19 45.66
CA TYR A 55 1.19 -22.11 44.96
C TYR A 55 1.45 -22.06 43.45
N ARG A 56 2.35 -22.91 42.92
CA ARG A 56 2.71 -22.91 41.49
C ARG A 56 1.49 -23.15 40.58
N VAL A 57 0.57 -24.02 40.99
CA VAL A 57 -0.67 -24.30 40.23
C VAL A 57 -1.53 -23.03 40.12
N LYS A 58 -1.70 -22.28 41.21
CA LYS A 58 -2.47 -21.03 41.22
C LYS A 58 -1.83 -19.95 40.33
N VAL A 59 -0.50 -19.84 40.33
CA VAL A 59 0.20 -18.90 39.45
C VAL A 59 0.13 -19.29 37.98
N SER A 60 0.15 -20.59 37.67
CA SER A 60 -0.11 -21.07 36.30
C SER A 60 -1.52 -20.71 35.85
N GLN A 61 -2.53 -20.92 36.69
CA GLN A 61 -3.92 -20.53 36.40
C GLN A 61 -4.07 -19.02 36.20
N PHE A 62 -3.44 -18.21 37.06
CA PHE A 62 -3.42 -16.75 36.91
C PHE A 62 -2.73 -16.32 35.59
N ARG A 63 -1.60 -16.93 35.23
CA ARG A 63 -0.92 -16.67 33.96
C ARG A 63 -1.82 -16.99 32.77
N THR A 64 -2.53 -18.12 32.79
CA THR A 64 -3.47 -18.50 31.73
C THR A 64 -4.63 -17.51 31.63
N LEU A 65 -5.18 -17.08 32.77
CA LEU A 65 -6.26 -16.10 32.82
C LEU A 65 -5.80 -14.71 32.32
N ALA A 66 -4.62 -14.25 32.76
CA ALA A 66 -4.01 -13.02 32.31
C ALA A 66 -3.81 -13.00 30.79
N ASN A 67 -3.29 -14.11 30.22
CA ASN A 67 -3.08 -14.24 28.78
C ASN A 67 -4.39 -14.35 27.99
N SER A 68 -5.51 -14.76 28.60
CA SER A 68 -6.81 -14.86 27.94
C SER A 68 -7.58 -13.54 27.95
N MET A 69 -7.16 -12.54 28.74
CA MET A 69 -7.72 -11.19 28.73
C MET A 69 -7.30 -10.40 27.48
N LYS A 70 -7.90 -10.79 26.35
CA LYS A 70 -7.80 -10.14 25.06
C LYS A 70 -9.12 -9.46 24.72
N ARG A 71 -9.03 -8.27 24.13
CA ARG A 71 -10.15 -7.58 23.50
C ARG A 71 -9.78 -7.21 22.07
N VAL A 72 -10.69 -7.47 21.15
CA VAL A 72 -10.54 -7.16 19.74
C VAL A 72 -11.62 -6.16 19.36
N PHE A 73 -11.19 -4.99 18.90
CA PHE A 73 -12.06 -3.98 18.33
C PHE A 73 -11.91 -4.04 16.81
N ILE A 74 -13.03 -4.20 16.11
CA ILE A 74 -13.09 -4.15 14.65
C ILE A 74 -13.69 -2.80 14.27
N PHE A 75 -13.03 -2.08 13.38
CA PHE A 75 -13.53 -0.81 12.87
C PHE A 75 -13.29 -0.67 11.38
N LYS A 76 -14.09 0.17 10.73
CA LYS A 76 -13.96 0.52 9.32
C LYS A 76 -13.20 1.85 9.20
N SER A 77 -12.23 1.89 8.31
CA SER A 77 -11.58 3.13 7.86
C SER A 77 -11.93 3.32 6.39
N ASP A 78 -12.60 4.43 6.06
CA ASP A 78 -13.13 4.67 4.72
C ASP A 78 -12.63 6.00 4.16
N THR A 79 -12.69 6.13 2.84
CA THR A 79 -12.40 7.37 2.12
C THR A 79 -13.46 7.61 1.05
N LYS A 80 -13.84 8.89 0.87
CA LYS A 80 -14.71 9.29 -0.24
C LYS A 80 -14.07 8.99 -1.60
N ALA A 81 -12.74 8.92 -1.67
CA ALA A 81 -11.99 8.64 -2.89
C ALA A 81 -12.37 7.30 -3.56
N ARG A 82 -12.82 6.29 -2.78
CA ARG A 82 -13.28 5.00 -3.33
C ARG A 82 -14.47 5.12 -4.27
N TYR A 83 -15.34 6.09 -4.02
CA TYR A 83 -16.55 6.30 -4.80
C TYR A 83 -16.31 7.17 -6.05
N VAL A 84 -15.17 7.87 -6.11
CA VAL A 84 -14.79 8.70 -7.25
C VAL A 84 -14.21 7.84 -8.35
N LYS A 85 -14.94 7.71 -9.47
CA LYS A 85 -14.51 6.88 -10.59
C LYS A 85 -13.19 7.39 -11.19
N THR A 86 -12.15 6.57 -11.08
CA THR A 86 -10.77 6.93 -11.43
C THR A 86 -10.24 6.04 -12.55
N ALA A 87 -9.74 6.62 -13.62
CA ALA A 87 -9.04 5.90 -14.68
C ALA A 87 -7.54 5.79 -14.34
N ILE A 88 -6.89 4.69 -14.72
CA ILE A 88 -5.46 4.47 -14.50
C ILE A 88 -4.77 4.28 -15.85
N TYR A 89 -3.67 5.00 -16.05
CA TYR A 89 -2.80 4.84 -17.21
C TYR A 89 -1.35 5.12 -16.87
N ILE A 90 -0.47 4.15 -17.07
CA ILE A 90 0.94 4.27 -16.72
C ILE A 90 1.80 3.87 -17.91
N ILE A 91 2.67 4.77 -18.33
CA ILE A 91 3.67 4.50 -19.36
C ILE A 91 4.88 3.87 -18.69
N GLN A 92 5.41 2.81 -19.29
CA GLN A 92 6.58 2.10 -18.81
C GLN A 92 7.67 2.15 -19.87
N VAL A 93 8.84 2.59 -19.46
CA VAL A 93 10.01 2.67 -20.33
C VAL A 93 11.24 2.06 -19.67
N ASP A 94 12.10 1.51 -20.52
CA ASP A 94 13.42 1.06 -20.15
C ASP A 94 14.39 2.26 -19.98
N LYS A 95 15.62 2.00 -19.57
CA LYS A 95 16.64 3.02 -19.25
C LYS A 95 16.95 3.96 -20.42
N ASP A 96 16.95 3.40 -21.62
CA ASP A 96 17.13 4.07 -22.92
C ASP A 96 15.86 4.74 -23.45
N ASN A 97 14.77 4.76 -22.67
CA ASN A 97 13.44 5.23 -23.05
C ASN A 97 12.70 4.33 -24.05
N THR A 98 13.15 3.10 -24.28
CA THR A 98 12.41 2.11 -25.08
C THR A 98 11.09 1.77 -24.39
N LEU A 99 9.98 1.84 -25.13
CA LEU A 99 8.66 1.50 -24.61
C LEU A 99 8.56 0.02 -24.26
N PHE A 100 8.02 -0.26 -23.09
CA PHE A 100 7.66 -1.62 -22.72
C PHE A 100 6.31 -1.98 -23.35
N SER A 101 6.30 -2.98 -24.24
CA SER A 101 5.13 -3.32 -25.07
C SER A 101 3.98 -3.93 -24.28
N LYS A 102 4.27 -4.64 -23.18
CA LYS A 102 3.28 -5.29 -22.34
C LYS A 102 3.15 -4.56 -21.00
N PRO A 103 2.08 -3.79 -20.74
CA PRO A 103 1.99 -3.03 -19.49
C PRO A 103 1.89 -3.95 -18.27
N VAL A 104 2.74 -3.73 -17.26
CA VAL A 104 2.75 -4.48 -15.98
C VAL A 104 2.27 -3.61 -14.82
N VAL A 105 2.76 -2.37 -14.70
CA VAL A 105 2.49 -1.49 -13.56
C VAL A 105 1.03 -1.11 -13.40
N ALA A 106 0.35 -0.67 -14.47
CA ALA A 106 -1.05 -0.24 -14.38
C ALA A 106 -2.00 -1.38 -13.94
N PRO A 107 -1.92 -2.60 -14.48
CA PRO A 107 -2.65 -3.76 -13.96
C PRO A 107 -2.43 -4.04 -12.48
N GLU A 108 -1.20 -3.93 -11.98
CA GLU A 108 -0.90 -4.15 -10.56
C GLU A 108 -1.52 -3.08 -9.65
N ILE A 109 -1.47 -1.81 -10.05
CA ILE A 109 -2.17 -0.73 -9.33
C ILE A 109 -3.67 -1.00 -9.31
N TYR A 110 -4.24 -1.38 -10.46
CA TYR A 110 -5.66 -1.71 -10.56
C TYR A 110 -6.03 -2.85 -9.62
N SER A 111 -5.26 -3.94 -9.59
CA SER A 111 -5.50 -5.09 -8.71
C SER A 111 -5.59 -4.68 -7.24
N VAL A 112 -4.62 -3.89 -6.75
CA VAL A 112 -4.60 -3.42 -5.35
C VAL A 112 -5.80 -2.51 -5.05
N LEU A 113 -6.05 -1.51 -5.91
CA LEU A 113 -7.15 -0.56 -5.69
C LEU A 113 -8.53 -1.24 -5.78
N TYR A 114 -8.70 -2.18 -6.70
CA TYR A 114 -9.91 -2.97 -6.87
C TYR A 114 -10.18 -3.86 -5.63
N GLN A 115 -9.15 -4.55 -5.11
CA GLN A 115 -9.27 -5.32 -3.86
C GLN A 115 -9.69 -4.42 -2.68
N LYS A 116 -9.26 -3.16 -2.69
CA LYS A 116 -9.64 -2.14 -1.71
C LYS A 116 -10.91 -1.38 -2.09
N ARG A 117 -11.72 -1.91 -3.02
CA ARG A 117 -13.04 -1.41 -3.42
C ARG A 117 -13.05 0.03 -3.95
N PHE A 118 -11.95 0.48 -4.53
CA PHE A 118 -11.96 1.72 -5.31
C PHE A 118 -12.65 1.50 -6.65
N ASN A 119 -13.42 2.50 -7.10
CA ASN A 119 -14.04 2.52 -8.41
C ASN A 119 -12.99 2.90 -9.48
N VAL A 120 -12.20 1.93 -9.92
CA VAL A 120 -11.11 2.12 -10.87
C VAL A 120 -11.36 1.44 -12.20
N LYS A 121 -10.77 1.97 -13.27
CA LYS A 121 -10.68 1.30 -14.58
C LYS A 121 -9.31 1.52 -15.21
N LEU A 122 -8.86 0.57 -16.02
CA LEU A 122 -7.69 0.77 -16.88
C LEU A 122 -8.10 1.53 -18.15
N LEU A 123 -7.22 2.42 -18.63
CA LEU A 123 -7.34 2.96 -19.99
C LEU A 123 -6.60 2.05 -20.96
N ASP A 124 -7.31 1.65 -22.00
CA ASP A 124 -6.75 0.85 -23.10
C ASP A 124 -6.31 1.81 -24.23
N ILE A 125 -5.12 2.36 -24.07
CA ILE A 125 -4.48 3.22 -25.07
C ILE A 125 -3.11 2.63 -25.36
N PRO A 126 -2.75 2.38 -26.62
CA PRO A 126 -1.41 1.92 -26.95
C PRO A 126 -0.36 2.97 -26.50
N PRO A 127 0.69 2.59 -25.75
CA PRO A 127 1.71 3.52 -25.27
C PRO A 127 2.35 4.37 -26.37
N SER A 128 2.52 3.81 -27.56
CA SER A 128 3.03 4.50 -28.75
C SER A 128 2.18 5.69 -29.21
N THR A 129 0.90 5.74 -28.85
CA THR A 129 -0.01 6.86 -29.15
C THR A 129 0.32 8.09 -28.31
N ILE A 130 0.74 7.87 -27.06
CA ILE A 130 0.91 8.91 -26.04
C ILE A 130 2.38 9.29 -25.86
N PHE A 131 3.29 8.32 -25.97
CA PHE A 131 4.69 8.51 -25.68
C PHE A 131 5.36 9.52 -26.61
N GLY A 132 6.14 10.44 -26.03
CA GLY A 132 6.86 11.50 -26.78
C GLY A 132 5.95 12.61 -27.35
N LYS A 133 4.63 12.57 -27.12
CA LYS A 133 3.73 13.65 -27.52
C LYS A 133 3.76 14.80 -26.53
N ASN A 134 3.28 15.97 -26.96
CA ASN A 134 3.13 17.12 -26.07
C ASN A 134 2.03 16.89 -25.03
N LYS A 135 2.10 17.64 -23.92
CA LYS A 135 1.21 17.48 -22.77
C LYS A 135 -0.28 17.65 -23.13
N ASP A 136 -0.61 18.60 -23.99
CA ASP A 136 -2.00 18.91 -24.36
C ASP A 136 -2.64 17.77 -25.16
N PHE A 137 -1.87 17.18 -26.09
CA PHE A 137 -2.30 16.01 -26.84
C PHE A 137 -2.52 14.81 -25.92
N ILE A 138 -1.56 14.55 -25.03
CA ILE A 138 -1.65 13.45 -24.05
C ILE A 138 -2.93 13.61 -23.22
N TRP A 139 -3.17 14.80 -22.67
CA TRP A 139 -4.36 15.09 -21.89
C TRP A 139 -5.66 14.96 -22.68
N GLY A 140 -5.70 15.46 -23.91
CA GLY A 140 -6.86 15.28 -24.79
C GLY A 140 -7.23 13.81 -24.98
N GLU A 141 -6.24 12.96 -25.28
CA GLU A 141 -6.47 11.53 -25.49
C GLU A 141 -6.87 10.80 -24.20
N LEU A 142 -6.24 11.09 -23.06
CA LEU A 142 -6.63 10.48 -21.79
C LEU A 142 -8.05 10.86 -21.37
N VAL A 143 -8.41 12.15 -21.50
CA VAL A 143 -9.76 12.63 -21.17
C VAL A 143 -10.80 11.96 -22.07
N LYS A 144 -10.54 11.89 -23.37
CA LYS A 144 -11.38 11.22 -24.36
C LYS A 144 -11.57 9.74 -24.03
N ALA A 145 -10.48 8.98 -23.85
CA ALA A 145 -10.51 7.55 -23.52
C ALA A 145 -11.14 7.26 -22.15
N SER A 146 -11.04 8.19 -21.20
CA SER A 146 -11.66 8.04 -19.88
C SER A 146 -13.19 8.03 -19.94
N GLY A 147 -13.79 8.72 -20.90
CA GLY A 147 -15.24 8.88 -21.01
C GLY A 147 -15.83 9.79 -19.92
N LYS A 148 -17.13 10.11 -20.07
CA LYS A 148 -17.80 11.13 -19.24
C LYS A 148 -17.96 10.75 -17.76
N SER A 149 -18.10 9.46 -17.46
CA SER A 149 -18.34 8.98 -16.08
C SER A 149 -17.09 9.01 -15.18
N VAL A 150 -15.90 9.01 -15.77
CA VAL A 150 -14.65 9.12 -15.02
C VAL A 150 -14.47 10.56 -14.56
N LYS A 151 -14.14 10.74 -13.28
CA LYS A 151 -13.90 12.02 -12.64
C LYS A 151 -12.42 12.32 -12.45
N ARG A 152 -11.60 11.27 -12.27
CA ARG A 152 -10.16 11.42 -12.05
C ARG A 152 -9.34 10.51 -12.94
N ILE A 153 -8.11 10.90 -13.25
CA ILE A 153 -7.17 10.13 -14.05
C ILE A 153 -5.85 10.04 -13.28
N LEU A 154 -5.45 8.83 -12.91
CA LEU A 154 -4.13 8.53 -12.37
C LEU A 154 -3.20 8.25 -13.55
N PHE A 155 -2.32 9.20 -13.84
CA PHE A 155 -1.43 9.17 -15.00
C PHE A 155 0.02 9.38 -14.61
N GLY A 156 0.93 8.62 -15.22
CA GLY A 156 2.35 8.90 -15.08
C GLY A 156 3.27 7.96 -15.83
N TYR A 157 4.52 7.96 -15.41
CA TYR A 157 5.61 7.24 -16.04
C TYR A 157 6.37 6.39 -15.01
N VAL A 158 6.81 5.22 -15.45
CA VAL A 158 7.82 4.42 -14.78
C VAL A 158 9.00 4.28 -15.72
N LYS A 159 10.19 4.60 -15.20
CA LYS A 159 11.44 4.50 -15.95
C LYS A 159 12.44 3.65 -15.17
N ILE A 160 13.03 2.68 -15.85
CA ILE A 160 14.20 1.97 -15.32
C ILE A 160 15.39 2.92 -15.30
N ILE A 161 16.11 2.97 -14.18
CA ILE A 161 17.24 3.88 -13.99
C ILE A 161 18.57 3.13 -13.94
N SER A 162 18.57 1.88 -13.46
CA SER A 162 19.78 1.06 -13.37
C SER A 162 19.51 -0.44 -13.54
N TYR A 163 20.55 -1.13 -13.99
CA TYR A 163 20.69 -2.58 -13.98
C TYR A 163 22.03 -2.90 -13.34
N GLU A 164 22.02 -3.75 -12.33
CA GLU A 164 23.20 -4.23 -11.63
C GLU A 164 23.18 -5.75 -11.61
N GLU A 165 24.36 -6.37 -11.60
CA GLU A 165 24.50 -7.81 -11.39
C GLU A 165 25.25 -8.01 -10.06
N ILE A 166 24.59 -8.67 -9.12
CA ILE A 166 25.10 -8.87 -7.77
C ILE A 166 25.02 -10.36 -7.46
N SER A 167 26.17 -10.99 -7.26
CA SER A 167 26.27 -12.41 -6.88
C SER A 167 25.49 -13.36 -7.82
N GLY A 168 25.51 -13.09 -9.12
CA GLY A 168 24.82 -13.89 -10.14
C GLY A 168 23.32 -13.60 -10.30
N PHE A 169 22.78 -12.62 -9.58
CA PHE A 169 21.41 -12.13 -9.74
C PHE A 169 21.40 -10.76 -10.41
N TYR A 170 20.36 -10.50 -11.21
CA TYR A 170 20.13 -9.18 -11.77
C TYR A 170 19.24 -8.38 -10.83
N VAL A 171 19.67 -7.15 -10.54
CA VAL A 171 18.93 -6.16 -9.77
C VAL A 171 18.58 -5.01 -10.72
N THR A 172 17.30 -4.70 -10.83
CA THR A 172 16.81 -3.56 -11.63
C THR A 172 16.18 -2.54 -10.70
N GLN A 173 16.54 -1.27 -10.86
CA GLN A 173 15.89 -0.17 -10.15
C GLN A 173 15.06 0.66 -11.12
N ALA A 174 13.89 1.09 -10.68
CA ALA A 174 13.03 1.97 -11.44
C ALA A 174 12.45 3.08 -10.56
N ILE A 175 12.20 4.23 -11.17
CA ILE A 175 11.52 5.37 -10.58
C ILE A 175 10.13 5.48 -11.18
N ILE A 176 9.14 5.76 -10.33
CA ILE A 176 7.78 6.08 -10.74
C ILE A 176 7.47 7.53 -10.41
N ASP A 177 6.79 8.23 -11.33
CA ASP A 177 6.29 9.59 -11.17
C ASP A 177 4.86 9.67 -11.72
N VAL A 178 3.88 9.84 -10.84
CA VAL A 178 2.45 9.71 -11.14
C VAL A 178 1.66 10.87 -10.55
N ASN A 179 0.73 11.38 -11.33
CA ASN A 179 -0.16 12.48 -11.00
C ASN A 179 -1.61 12.00 -10.97
N LEU A 180 -2.38 12.49 -10.00
CA LEU A 180 -3.83 12.40 -9.97
C LEU A 180 -4.41 13.68 -10.54
N TYR A 181 -4.98 13.56 -11.72
CA TYR A 181 -5.71 14.65 -12.38
C TYR A 181 -7.19 14.56 -12.03
N ASP A 182 -7.77 15.69 -11.67
CA ASP A 182 -9.20 15.84 -11.43
C ASP A 182 -9.85 16.60 -12.59
N LYS A 183 -10.83 15.96 -13.25
CA LYS A 183 -11.42 16.49 -14.49
C LYS A 183 -12.37 17.66 -14.25
N GLU A 184 -12.89 17.81 -13.04
CA GLU A 184 -13.79 18.89 -12.69
C GLU A 184 -13.00 20.19 -12.49
N SER A 185 -11.95 20.13 -11.67
CA SER A 185 -11.04 21.25 -11.46
C SER A 185 -10.05 21.47 -12.60
N SER A 186 -9.93 20.50 -13.52
CA SER A 186 -8.91 20.47 -14.58
C SER A 186 -7.48 20.64 -14.09
N ASN A 187 -7.20 20.15 -12.87
CA ASN A 187 -5.91 20.32 -12.22
C ASN A 187 -5.34 18.99 -11.73
N ILE A 188 -4.02 18.95 -11.57
CA ILE A 188 -3.36 17.90 -10.79
C ILE A 188 -3.60 18.23 -9.32
N ILE A 189 -4.25 17.32 -8.61
CA ILE A 189 -4.61 17.50 -7.20
C ILE A 189 -3.67 16.74 -6.25
N PHE A 190 -2.88 15.80 -6.78
CA PHE A 190 -1.91 15.04 -6.01
C PHE A 190 -0.86 14.41 -6.91
N SER A 191 0.34 14.17 -6.37
CA SER A 191 1.44 13.51 -7.07
C SER A 191 2.18 12.52 -6.15
N TRP A 192 2.65 11.42 -6.71
CA TRP A 192 3.49 10.43 -6.04
C TRP A 192 4.76 10.20 -6.85
N LYS A 193 5.90 10.18 -6.15
CA LYS A 193 7.20 9.87 -6.74
C LYS A 193 8.03 9.05 -5.79
N PHE A 194 8.52 7.90 -6.23
CA PHE A 194 9.45 7.07 -5.45
C PHE A 194 10.12 6.01 -6.33
N GLU A 195 11.10 5.33 -5.75
CA GLU A 195 11.87 4.27 -6.40
C GLU A 195 11.60 2.91 -5.76
N ARG A 196 11.79 1.85 -6.55
CA ARG A 196 11.86 0.47 -6.07
C ARG A 196 12.92 -0.28 -6.86
N SER A 197 13.34 -1.39 -6.26
CA SER A 197 14.15 -2.40 -6.90
C SER A 197 13.37 -3.71 -7.06
N GLY A 198 13.78 -4.48 -8.05
CA GLY A 198 13.34 -5.86 -8.26
C GLY A 198 14.54 -6.71 -8.64
N THR A 199 14.45 -7.99 -8.33
CA THR A 199 15.52 -8.97 -8.59
C THR A 199 15.00 -10.10 -9.46
N GLY A 200 15.88 -10.71 -10.25
CA GLY A 200 15.58 -11.86 -11.09
C GLY A 200 16.83 -12.63 -11.51
N SER A 201 16.63 -13.85 -12.01
CA SER A 201 17.73 -14.68 -12.52
C SER A 201 18.18 -14.22 -13.91
N THR A 202 17.33 -13.43 -14.59
CA THR A 202 17.65 -12.74 -15.84
C THR A 202 17.30 -11.25 -15.73
N ARG A 203 17.85 -10.43 -16.65
CA ARG A 203 17.51 -9.00 -16.73
C ARG A 203 16.01 -8.76 -16.95
N GLU A 204 15.37 -9.60 -17.77
CA GLU A 204 13.94 -9.46 -18.06
C GLU A 204 13.07 -9.84 -16.87
N GLU A 205 13.45 -10.88 -16.12
CA GLU A 205 12.80 -11.23 -14.85
C GLU A 205 12.95 -10.10 -13.82
N ALA A 206 14.16 -9.55 -13.65
CA ALA A 206 14.40 -8.45 -12.72
C ALA A 206 13.60 -7.19 -13.09
N LYS A 207 13.45 -6.93 -14.40
CA LYS A 207 12.62 -5.86 -14.96
C LYS A 207 11.14 -6.03 -14.64
N VAL A 208 10.56 -7.19 -14.94
CA VAL A 208 9.16 -7.48 -14.62
C VAL A 208 8.93 -7.46 -13.11
N SER A 209 9.91 -7.95 -12.34
CA SER A 209 9.90 -7.94 -10.87
C SER A 209 9.82 -6.52 -10.32
N VAL A 210 10.67 -5.59 -10.80
CA VAL A 210 10.63 -4.19 -10.33
C VAL A 210 9.34 -3.48 -10.73
N PHE A 211 8.83 -3.72 -11.94
CA PHE A 211 7.55 -3.13 -12.38
C PHE A 211 6.37 -3.65 -11.56
N THR A 212 6.34 -4.95 -11.27
CA THR A 212 5.34 -5.55 -10.39
C THR A 212 5.39 -4.92 -9.00
N GLU A 213 6.59 -4.81 -8.43
CA GLU A 213 6.79 -4.24 -7.09
C GLU A 213 6.38 -2.76 -7.03
N ILE A 214 6.75 -1.96 -8.05
CA ILE A 214 6.33 -0.56 -8.17
C ILE A 214 4.81 -0.45 -8.24
N GLY A 215 4.15 -1.23 -9.10
CA GLY A 215 2.71 -1.17 -9.27
C GLY A 215 1.96 -1.53 -7.99
N ARG A 216 2.40 -2.60 -7.32
CA ARG A 216 1.86 -3.01 -6.01
C ARG A 216 2.08 -1.95 -4.94
N SER A 217 3.32 -1.45 -4.81
CA SER A 217 3.67 -0.40 -3.85
C SER A 217 2.90 0.90 -4.10
N LEU A 218 2.72 1.32 -5.35
CA LEU A 218 1.96 2.51 -5.68
C LEU A 218 0.47 2.32 -5.40
N GLY A 219 -0.12 1.18 -5.79
CA GLY A 219 -1.50 0.86 -5.46
C GLY A 219 -1.76 0.92 -3.97
N GLU A 220 -0.83 0.39 -3.16
CA GLU A 220 -0.89 0.48 -1.70
C GLU A 220 -0.84 1.94 -1.22
N VAL A 221 0.14 2.73 -1.66
CA VAL A 221 0.28 4.13 -1.25
C VAL A 221 -0.94 4.96 -1.66
N VAL A 222 -1.38 4.84 -2.91
CA VAL A 222 -2.54 5.53 -3.46
C VAL A 222 -3.80 5.19 -2.67
N SER A 223 -4.01 3.91 -2.33
CA SER A 223 -5.17 3.50 -1.55
C SER A 223 -5.30 4.17 -0.18
N ARG A 224 -4.18 4.70 0.36
CA ARG A 224 -4.07 5.28 1.69
C ARG A 224 -4.05 6.80 1.68
N THR A 225 -3.64 7.38 0.54
CA THR A 225 -3.29 8.80 0.44
C THR A 225 -4.08 9.53 -0.64
N MET A 226 -4.86 8.83 -1.46
CA MET A 226 -5.73 9.47 -2.44
C MET A 226 -6.73 10.42 -1.74
N PRO A 227 -6.75 11.71 -2.10
CA PRO A 227 -7.61 12.71 -1.48
C PRO A 227 -9.09 12.55 -1.86
#